data_AF-A0A4Y2BUB0-F1
#
_entry.id   AF-A0A4Y2BUB0-F1
#
_cell.length_a   1.000
_cell.length_b   1.000
_cell.length_c   1.000
_cell.angle_alpha   90.00
_cell.angle_beta   90.00
_cell.angle_gamma   90.00
#
_symmetry.space_group_name_H-M   'P 1'
#
loop_
_entity.id
_entity.type
_entity.pdbx_description
1 polymer ?
#
loop_
_entity_poly.entity_id
_entity_poly.type
_entity_poly.pdbx_seq_one_letter_code
_entity_poly.pdbx_strand_id
1 'polypeptide(L)'
;MPNPQDIKLSESGNFTAGVSAVAIKTPAFWSDKQEMWFAQLESQFALGNISFDFTEFHFVITALNSDDLTCVFGLVLNPPQTDFYNSLKARFIAQNTEFEYVRLKKLLSSMELELNIMI
;
A
#
# COMPACT_ATOMS: atom_id res chain seq x y z
N MET A 1 2.32 -63.90 -27.64
CA MET A 1 1.16 -62.97 -27.64
C MET A 1 1.65 -61.65 -27.08
N PRO A 2 1.22 -60.48 -27.60
CA PRO A 2 1.80 -59.18 -27.27
C PRO A 2 1.57 -58.79 -25.81
N ASN A 3 2.49 -57.98 -25.28
CA ASN A 3 2.65 -57.58 -23.89
C ASN A 3 1.53 -56.62 -23.43
N PRO A 4 0.92 -56.76 -22.22
CA PRO A 4 -0.05 -55.81 -21.67
C PRO A 4 0.46 -54.38 -21.38
N GLN A 5 1.56 -53.93 -21.97
CA GLN A 5 2.18 -52.62 -21.72
C GLN A 5 1.63 -51.50 -22.64
N ASP A 6 0.61 -51.76 -23.46
CA ASP A 6 0.03 -50.75 -24.34
C ASP A 6 -1.18 -50.04 -23.69
N ILE A 7 -0.96 -49.35 -22.57
CA ILE A 7 -1.89 -48.30 -22.11
C ILE A 7 -1.14 -46.97 -22.11
N LYS A 8 -1.11 -46.41 -23.32
CA LYS A 8 -1.13 -44.99 -23.66
C LYS A 8 -0.95 -44.06 -22.45
N LEU A 9 0.28 -43.55 -22.30
CA LEU A 9 0.58 -42.28 -21.63
C LEU A 9 -0.44 -41.22 -22.11
N SER A 10 -1.44 -40.93 -21.28
CA SER A 10 -2.13 -39.65 -21.35
C SER A 10 -1.20 -38.65 -20.68
N GLU A 11 -0.34 -38.02 -21.48
CA GLU A 11 0.31 -36.78 -21.08
C GLU A 11 -0.80 -35.75 -20.85
N SER A 12 -1.25 -35.65 -19.60
CA SER A 12 -1.89 -34.46 -19.09
C SER A 12 -0.87 -33.34 -19.25
N GLY A 13 -0.98 -32.61 -20.36
CA GLY A 13 -0.30 -31.35 -20.57
C GLY A 13 -0.78 -30.38 -19.51
N ASN A 14 -0.18 -30.49 -18.32
CA ASN A 14 -0.19 -29.45 -17.32
C ASN A 14 0.61 -28.30 -17.93
N PHE A 15 -0.03 -27.48 -18.75
CA PHE A 15 0.40 -26.11 -18.94
C PHE A 15 0.15 -25.42 -17.60
N THR A 16 1.04 -25.68 -16.63
CA THR A 16 1.35 -24.68 -15.62
C THR A 16 1.95 -23.54 -16.43
N ALA A 17 1.08 -22.67 -16.96
CA ALA A 17 1.48 -21.36 -17.39
C ALA A 17 2.21 -20.79 -16.18
N GLY A 18 3.54 -20.80 -16.25
CA GLY A 18 4.38 -20.22 -15.23
C GLY A 18 4.02 -18.77 -15.20
N VAL A 19 3.11 -18.40 -14.29
CA VAL A 19 2.84 -17.01 -13.98
C VAL A 19 4.16 -16.53 -13.40
N SER A 20 4.96 -15.92 -14.27
CA SER A 20 6.17 -15.23 -13.86
C SER A 20 5.68 -14.03 -13.07
N ALA A 21 5.43 -14.24 -11.78
CA ALA A 21 4.98 -13.20 -10.88
C ALA A 21 5.99 -12.07 -10.99
N VAL A 22 5.55 -10.93 -11.54
CA VAL A 22 6.38 -9.74 -11.56
C VAL A 22 6.69 -9.44 -10.10
N ALA A 23 7.96 -9.55 -9.72
CA ALA A 23 8.39 -9.19 -8.40
C ALA A 23 8.01 -7.72 -8.20
N ILE A 24 6.99 -7.46 -7.39
CA ILE A 24 6.59 -6.10 -7.02
C ILE A 24 7.78 -5.52 -6.26
N LYS A 25 8.43 -4.56 -6.90
CA LYS A 25 9.44 -3.74 -6.24
C LYS A 25 8.69 -2.65 -5.52
N THR A 26 8.47 -2.86 -4.23
CA THR A 26 7.85 -1.88 -3.37
C THR A 26 8.63 -0.56 -3.46
N PRO A 27 8.03 0.53 -4.00
CA PRO A 27 8.69 1.81 -4.09
C PRO A 27 8.92 2.36 -2.68
N ALA A 28 10.02 3.10 -2.49
CA ALA A 28 10.25 3.83 -1.25
C ALA A 28 9.06 4.75 -0.95
N PHE A 29 8.62 4.79 0.30
CA PHE A 29 7.47 5.60 0.72
C PHE A 29 7.75 7.10 0.57
N TRP A 30 6.75 7.85 0.12
CA TRP A 30 6.82 9.30 -0.05
C TRP A 30 5.87 10.00 0.93
N SER A 31 6.39 10.36 2.10
CA SER A 31 5.64 11.05 3.16
C SER A 31 4.93 12.31 2.68
N ASP A 32 5.52 13.04 1.73
CA ASP A 32 5.03 14.34 1.27
C ASP A 32 3.96 14.21 0.18
N LYS A 33 3.87 13.03 -0.45
CA LYS A 33 3.00 12.76 -1.62
C LYS A 33 2.37 11.38 -1.52
N GLN A 34 1.76 11.10 -0.36
CA GLN A 34 1.19 9.80 -0.04
C GLN A 34 0.15 9.34 -1.07
N GLU A 35 -0.73 10.24 -1.53
CA GLU A 35 -1.74 9.92 -2.55
C GLU A 35 -1.13 9.42 -3.87
N MET A 36 -0.07 10.07 -4.35
CA MET A 36 0.63 9.67 -5.56
C MET A 36 1.36 8.34 -5.38
N TRP A 37 1.95 8.13 -4.20
CA TRP A 37 2.62 6.87 -3.87
C TRP A 37 1.63 5.70 -3.85
N PHE A 38 0.46 5.86 -3.24
CA PHE A 38 -0.60 4.85 -3.27
C PHE A 38 -1.08 4.56 -4.69
N ALA A 39 -1.31 5.58 -5.53
CA ALA A 39 -1.73 5.38 -6.92
C ALA A 39 -0.68 4.59 -7.74
N GLN A 40 0.61 4.84 -7.50
CA GLN A 40 1.68 4.09 -8.13
C GLN A 40 1.74 2.64 -7.65
N LEU A 41 1.56 2.42 -6.34
CA LEU A 41 1.55 1.09 -5.75
C LEU A 41 0.36 0.25 -6.24
N GLU A 42 -0.83 0.84 -6.32
CA GLU A 42 -2.04 0.23 -6.89
C GLU A 42 -1.85 -0.19 -8.34
N SER A 43 -1.13 0.63 -9.12
CA SER A 43 -0.77 0.27 -10.48
C SER A 43 0.15 -0.97 -10.52
N GLN A 44 1.05 -1.12 -9.55
CA GLN A 44 1.88 -2.34 -9.45
C GLN A 44 1.06 -3.56 -9.00
N PHE A 45 0.12 -3.40 -8.08
CA PHE A 45 -0.78 -4.49 -7.67
C PHE A 45 -1.61 -4.99 -8.86
N ALA A 46 -2.17 -4.07 -9.65
CA ALA A 46 -2.90 -4.40 -10.87
C ALA A 46 -2.02 -5.16 -11.88
N LEU A 47 -0.77 -4.73 -12.09
CA LEU A 47 0.16 -5.42 -12.99
C LEU A 47 0.62 -6.78 -12.45
N GLY A 48 0.76 -6.92 -11.13
CA GLY A 48 1.14 -8.15 -10.44
C GLY A 48 -0.02 -9.10 -10.17
N ASN A 49 -1.25 -8.75 -10.59
CA ASN A 49 -2.48 -9.49 -10.32
C ASN A 49 -2.71 -9.75 -8.81
N ILE A 50 -2.29 -8.79 -7.98
CA ILE A 50 -2.58 -8.77 -6.55
C ILE A 50 -3.93 -8.12 -6.36
N SER A 51 -4.88 -8.87 -5.80
CA SER A 51 -6.25 -8.42 -5.59
C SER A 51 -6.75 -8.74 -4.19
N PHE A 52 -5.89 -9.30 -3.33
CA PHE A 52 -6.24 -9.61 -1.96
C PHE A 52 -5.80 -8.47 -1.05
N ASP A 53 -6.78 -7.78 -0.47
CA ASP A 53 -6.64 -6.60 0.40
C ASP A 53 -5.60 -6.79 1.52
N PHE A 54 -5.53 -7.99 2.11
CA PHE A 54 -4.52 -8.34 3.11
C PHE A 54 -3.09 -8.39 2.54
N THR A 55 -2.92 -8.86 1.30
CA THR A 55 -1.61 -8.88 0.63
C THR A 55 -1.15 -7.46 0.34
N GLU A 56 -2.04 -6.60 -0.16
CA GLU A 56 -1.78 -5.17 -0.41
C GLU A 56 -1.39 -4.45 0.88
N PHE A 57 -2.10 -4.72 1.98
CA PHE A 57 -1.78 -4.22 3.31
C PHE A 57 -0.35 -4.57 3.75
N HIS A 58 0.08 -5.81 3.57
CA HIS A 58 1.45 -6.23 3.88
C HIS A 58 2.51 -5.61 2.97
N PHE A 59 2.19 -5.39 1.69
CA PHE A 59 3.08 -4.64 0.79
C PHE A 59 3.28 -3.21 1.27
N VAL A 60 2.22 -2.56 1.74
CA VAL A 60 2.35 -1.21 2.31
C VAL A 60 3.22 -1.25 3.56
N ILE A 61 2.95 -2.12 4.53
CA ILE A 61 3.74 -2.22 5.77
C ILE A 61 5.23 -2.42 5.49
N THR A 62 5.58 -3.27 4.52
CA THR A 62 6.98 -3.53 4.16
C THR A 62 7.65 -2.35 3.45
N ALA A 63 6.89 -1.40 2.92
CA ALA A 63 7.39 -0.16 2.31
C ALA A 63 7.76 0.93 3.32
N LEU A 64 7.14 0.89 4.50
CA LEU A 64 7.20 1.97 5.50
C LEU A 64 8.47 1.86 6.35
N ASN A 65 9.01 3.01 6.74
CA ASN A 65 10.05 3.08 7.74
C ASN A 65 9.45 3.11 9.18
N SER A 66 10.30 3.12 10.19
CA SER A 66 9.86 3.12 11.60
C SER A 66 9.01 4.34 11.97
N ASP A 67 9.30 5.50 11.39
CA ASP A 67 8.59 6.75 11.71
C ASP A 67 7.19 6.73 11.09
N ASP A 68 7.08 6.28 9.83
CA ASP A 68 5.80 6.15 9.13
C ASP A 68 4.91 5.06 9.76
N LEU A 69 5.51 3.95 10.22
CA LEU A 69 4.80 2.89 10.95
C LEU A 69 4.19 3.40 12.26
N THR A 70 4.82 4.37 12.91
CA THR A 70 4.30 4.94 14.17
C THR A 70 2.93 5.61 13.96
N CYS A 71 2.69 6.20 12.78
CA CYS A 71 1.40 6.80 12.44
C CYS A 71 0.26 5.76 12.34
N VAL A 72 0.57 4.59 11.80
CA VAL A 72 -0.40 3.51 11.55
C VAL A 72 -0.29 2.35 12.53
N PHE A 73 0.51 2.50 13.58
CA PHE A 73 0.83 1.44 14.55
C PHE A 73 -0.42 0.77 15.12
N GLY A 74 -1.47 1.55 15.41
CA GLY A 74 -2.76 1.01 15.88
C GLY A 74 -3.41 0.03 14.90
N LEU A 75 -3.32 0.31 13.59
CA LEU A 75 -3.83 -0.56 12.53
C LEU A 75 -2.92 -1.77 12.27
N VAL A 76 -1.61 -1.64 12.53
CA VAL A 76 -0.65 -2.74 12.39
C VAL A 76 -0.79 -3.75 13.53
N LEU A 77 -0.94 -3.27 14.76
CA LEU A 77 -1.09 -4.15 15.93
C LEU A 77 -2.48 -4.76 16.05
N ASN A 78 -3.52 -4.01 15.68
CA ASN A 78 -4.90 -4.46 15.71
C ASN A 78 -5.50 -4.26 14.31
N PRO A 79 -5.15 -5.15 13.36
CA PRO A 79 -5.65 -5.03 12.01
C PRO A 79 -7.18 -5.22 12.00
N PRO A 80 -7.91 -4.44 11.17
CA PRO A 80 -9.37 -4.55 11.06
C PRO A 80 -9.78 -5.92 10.51
N GLN A 81 -11.05 -6.31 10.66
CA GLN A 81 -11.50 -7.62 10.13
C GLN A 81 -11.73 -7.61 8.60
N THR A 82 -11.95 -6.43 8.02
CA THR A 82 -12.14 -6.18 6.60
C THR A 82 -11.51 -4.84 6.23
N ASP A 83 -11.29 -4.58 4.93
CA ASP A 83 -10.81 -3.30 4.42
C ASP A 83 -9.44 -2.88 5.01
N PHE A 84 -8.51 -3.83 5.11
CA PHE A 84 -7.15 -3.64 5.62
C PHE A 84 -6.42 -2.50 4.90
N TYR A 85 -6.36 -2.56 3.57
CA TYR A 85 -5.65 -1.59 2.75
C TYR A 85 -6.37 -0.24 2.74
N ASN A 86 -7.70 -0.24 2.58
CA ASN A 86 -8.52 0.97 2.57
C ASN A 86 -8.43 1.73 3.90
N SER A 87 -8.48 1.03 5.04
CA SER A 87 -8.34 1.63 6.37
C SER A 87 -6.99 2.29 6.56
N LEU A 88 -5.92 1.64 6.06
CA LEU A 88 -4.57 2.16 6.12
C LEU A 88 -4.41 3.39 5.22
N LYS A 89 -4.88 3.33 3.97
CA LYS A 89 -4.84 4.46 3.02
C LYS A 89 -5.60 5.67 3.55
N ALA A 90 -6.80 5.46 4.10
CA ALA A 90 -7.60 6.53 4.70
C ALA A 90 -6.88 7.19 5.89
N ARG A 91 -6.21 6.42 6.73
CA ARG A 91 -5.46 6.94 7.88
C ARG A 91 -4.31 7.85 7.44
N PHE A 92 -3.56 7.44 6.43
CA PHE A 92 -2.47 8.25 5.86
C PHE A 92 -2.99 9.58 5.29
N ILE A 93 -3.99 9.52 4.42
CA ILE A 93 -4.58 10.72 3.79
C ILE A 93 -5.16 11.70 4.84
N ALA A 94 -5.83 11.17 5.87
CA ALA A 94 -6.39 11.99 6.95
C ALA A 94 -5.29 12.74 7.72
N GLN A 95 -4.16 12.09 7.99
CA GLN A 95 -3.03 12.72 8.68
C GLN A 95 -2.43 13.86 7.84
N ASN A 96 -2.26 13.67 6.53
CA ASN A 96 -1.76 14.72 5.64
C ASN A 96 -2.68 15.95 5.65
N THR A 97 -3.99 15.72 5.64
CA THR A 97 -5.00 16.79 5.71
C THR A 97 -4.93 17.55 7.04
N GLU A 98 -4.77 16.84 8.16
CA GLU A 98 -4.61 17.45 9.49
C GLU A 98 -3.32 18.27 9.59
N PHE A 99 -2.21 17.75 9.04
CA PHE A 99 -0.94 18.46 9.00
C PHE A 99 -1.02 19.78 8.22
N GLU A 100 -1.61 19.77 7.03
CA GLU A 100 -1.77 20.97 6.22
C GLU A 100 -2.69 22.00 6.90
N TYR A 101 -3.76 21.56 7.57
CA TYR A 101 -4.62 22.45 8.35
C TYR A 101 -3.89 23.11 9.52
N VAL A 102 -3.10 22.35 10.29
CA VAL A 102 -2.30 22.88 11.40
C VAL A 102 -1.25 23.87 10.89
N ARG A 103 -0.59 23.55 9.78
CA ARG A 103 0.38 24.42 9.12
C ARG A 103 -0.27 25.73 8.66
N LEU A 104 -1.42 25.66 7.99
CA LEU A 104 -2.18 26.84 7.55
C LEU A 104 -2.60 27.70 8.75
N LYS A 105 -3.13 27.10 9.82
CA LYS A 105 -3.48 27.82 11.04
C LYS A 105 -2.28 28.51 11.70
N LYS A 106 -1.14 27.83 11.75
CA LYS A 106 0.09 28.41 12.31
C LYS A 106 0.58 29.60 11.49
N LEU A 107 0.51 29.52 10.16
CA LEU A 107 0.87 30.64 9.27
C LEU A 107 -0.06 31.84 9.47
N LEU A 108 -1.38 31.62 9.52
CA LEU A 108 -2.35 32.68 9.77
C LEU A 108 -2.14 33.33 11.14
N SER A 109 -1.98 32.54 12.20
CA SER A 109 -1.75 33.05 13.55
C SER A 109 -0.43 33.81 13.68
N SER A 110 0.62 33.39 12.96
CA SER A 110 1.90 34.10 12.92
C SER A 110 1.74 35.48 12.27
N MET A 111 0.96 35.59 11.19
CA MET A 111 0.70 36.87 10.51
C MET A 111 -0.15 37.82 11.36
N GLU A 112 -1.18 37.32 12.05
CA GLU A 112 -2.00 38.13 12.96
C GLU A 112 -1.18 38.68 14.12
N LEU A 113 -0.26 37.89 14.67
CA LEU A 113 0.62 38.33 15.75
C LEU A 113 1.59 39.44 15.29
N GLU A 114 2.16 39.33 14.09
CA GLU A 114 3.03 40.38 13.52
C GLU A 114 2.27 41.70 13.28
N LEU A 115 1.03 41.63 12.77
CA LEU A 115 0.18 42.80 12.57
C LEU A 115 -0.23 43.47 13.88
N ASN A 116 -0.52 42.70 14.93
CA ASN A 116 -0.99 43.24 16.21
C ASN A 116 0.14 43.86 17.06
N ILE A 117 1.41 43.67 16.70
CA ILE A 117 2.56 44.31 17.35
C ILE A 117 2.96 45.60 16.62
N MET A 118 2.47 45.81 15.39
CA MET A 118 2.83 46.97 14.54
C MET A 118 1.85 48.16 14.62
N ILE A 119 0.79 48.06 15.44
CA ILE A 119 -0.24 49.09 15.69
C ILE A 119 -0.14 49.55 17.14
#